data_AF-A0ABD0JRC8-F1
#
_entry.id   AF-A0ABD0JRC8-F1
#
_cell.length_a   1.000
_cell.length_b   1.000
_cell.length_c   1.000
_cell.angle_alpha   90.00
_cell.angle_beta   90.00
_cell.angle_gamma   90.00
#
_symmetry.space_group_name_H-M   'P 1'
#
loop_
_entity.id
_entity.type
_entity.pdbx_description
1 polymer ?
#
loop_
_entity_poly.entity_id
_entity_poly.type
_entity_poly.pdbx_seq_one_letter_code
_entity_poly.pdbx_strand_id
1 'polypeptide(L)'
;MDDFPWYWESTSRGSVKRSDDLTILNDTPFWDIDDLTILSDTPLWDINDLSILSDTPLWDINDLTILSDTPFWDIDDLTILSDTPLWDINDLSILSDTPLWDINDLTILSDTPLWDINDLTILSDTPLWDINDLTILSDTPLWDIYDLTILSDTPLWDINDLTILSDTPLWDINDPTILSDTPLWDIYDLTILSDTPLWDVSNVTVPRHCLLPKL
;
A
#
# COMPACT_ATOMS: atom_id res chain seq x y z
N MET A 1 -53.68 31.86 44.03
CA MET A 1 -53.28 30.48 44.37
C MET A 1 -53.60 29.65 43.15
N ASP A 2 -52.68 29.33 42.25
CA ASP A 2 -51.24 29.10 42.45
C ASP A 2 -50.40 29.54 41.23
N ASP A 3 -49.12 29.80 41.52
CA ASP A 3 -48.10 30.41 40.67
C ASP A 3 -47.69 29.57 39.43
N PHE A 4 -47.49 30.25 38.30
CA PHE A 4 -46.72 29.75 37.16
C PHE A 4 -45.32 30.40 37.17
N PRO A 5 -44.23 29.63 37.37
CA PRO A 5 -42.91 30.07 36.98
C PRO A 5 -42.37 29.25 35.80
N TRP A 6 -42.13 29.96 34.72
CA TRP A 6 -41.32 29.67 33.54
C TRP A 6 -40.18 28.66 33.78
N TYR A 7 -40.23 27.52 33.09
CA TYR A 7 -39.07 26.65 32.92
C TYR A 7 -38.26 27.13 31.71
N TRP A 8 -37.02 27.49 31.97
CA TRP A 8 -35.98 27.73 30.98
C TRP A 8 -35.53 26.38 30.39
N GLU A 9 -35.43 26.29 29.07
CA GLU A 9 -34.66 25.24 28.41
C GLU A 9 -33.18 25.56 28.60
N SER A 10 -32.42 24.69 29.28
CA SER A 10 -30.98 24.63 29.05
C SER A 10 -30.75 23.55 28.00
N THR A 11 -30.27 23.99 26.84
CA THR A 11 -29.49 23.15 25.94
C THR A 11 -28.34 22.54 26.74
N SER A 12 -28.46 21.26 27.10
CA SER A 12 -27.35 20.45 27.55
C SER A 12 -26.31 20.42 26.44
N ARG A 13 -25.29 21.29 26.53
CA ARG A 13 -23.97 20.97 26.00
C ARG A 13 -23.61 19.64 26.63
N GLY A 14 -23.74 18.56 25.84
CA GLY A 14 -23.41 17.21 26.26
C GLY A 14 -21.99 17.22 26.81
N SER A 15 -21.87 16.89 28.08
CA SER A 15 -20.58 16.66 28.72
C SER A 15 -19.83 15.63 27.90
N VAL A 16 -18.65 16.00 27.36
CA VAL A 16 -17.68 15.06 26.79
C VAL A 16 -17.42 14.02 27.88
N LYS A 17 -17.96 12.81 27.67
CA LYS A 17 -17.55 11.66 28.45
C LYS A 17 -16.24 11.21 27.84
N ARG A 18 -15.14 11.56 28.50
CA ARG A 18 -13.91 10.77 28.39
C ARG A 18 -14.30 9.35 28.81
N SER A 19 -14.46 8.47 27.83
CA SER A 19 -15.00 7.13 28.02
C SER A 19 -14.01 6.17 27.41
N ASP A 20 -13.10 5.68 28.24
CA ASP A 20 -11.96 4.84 27.87
C ASP A 20 -12.36 3.41 27.39
N ASP A 21 -13.61 3.20 26.94
CA ASP A 21 -14.10 2.00 26.24
C ASP A 21 -15.59 2.21 25.93
N LEU A 22 -15.96 2.37 24.65
CA LEU A 22 -17.32 2.78 24.27
C LEU A 22 -17.87 1.95 23.10
N THR A 23 -18.54 0.84 23.42
CA THR A 23 -19.34 0.08 22.44
C THR A 23 -20.73 0.71 22.29
N ILE A 24 -20.94 1.56 21.28
CA ILE A 24 -22.26 2.15 20.98
C ILE A 24 -22.80 1.68 19.62
N LEU A 25 -24.09 1.40 19.53
CA LEU A 25 -24.82 1.44 18.26
C LEU A 25 -25.43 2.85 18.17
N ASN A 26 -24.90 3.75 17.34
CA ASN A 26 -25.37 5.14 17.34
C ASN A 26 -25.45 5.77 15.94
N ASP A 27 -26.47 6.61 15.77
CA ASP A 27 -26.76 7.39 14.55
C ASP A 27 -26.26 8.84 14.65
N THR A 28 -25.24 9.12 15.49
CA THR A 28 -24.67 10.47 15.63
C THR A 28 -23.16 10.48 15.43
N PRO A 29 -22.62 11.47 14.68
CA PRO A 29 -21.18 11.63 14.50
C PRO A 29 -20.40 11.74 15.82
N PHE A 30 -19.14 11.27 15.78
CA PHE A 30 -18.17 11.38 16.87
C PHE A 30 -16.92 12.16 16.43
N TRP A 31 -16.25 12.78 17.42
CA TRP A 31 -15.06 13.64 17.26
C TRP A 31 -14.19 13.53 18.52
N ASP A 32 -12.87 13.73 18.39
CA ASP A 32 -11.90 13.79 19.50
C ASP A 32 -11.96 12.56 20.43
N ILE A 33 -11.74 11.36 19.88
CA ILE A 33 -11.75 10.11 20.66
C ILE A 33 -10.34 9.51 20.77
N ASP A 34 -9.97 9.09 21.99
CA ASP A 34 -8.75 8.31 22.22
C ASP A 34 -8.95 6.88 21.66
N ASP A 35 -9.81 6.05 22.26
CA ASP A 35 -10.04 4.67 21.81
C ASP A 35 -11.53 4.42 21.51
N LEU A 36 -11.84 3.81 20.36
CA LEU A 36 -13.20 3.46 19.98
C LEU A 36 -13.29 2.04 19.41
N THR A 37 -14.27 1.27 19.91
CA THR A 37 -14.70 0.01 19.28
C THR A 37 -16.19 0.05 19.02
N ILE A 38 -16.61 0.11 17.76
CA ILE A 38 -18.00 0.43 17.43
C ILE A 38 -18.53 -0.36 16.22
N LEU A 39 -19.86 -0.46 16.12
CA LEU A 39 -20.58 -0.71 14.86
C LEU A 39 -21.39 0.56 14.58
N SER A 40 -21.03 1.30 13.54
CA SER A 40 -21.66 2.59 13.24
C SER A 40 -21.94 2.72 11.76
N ASP A 41 -23.07 3.37 11.45
CA ASP A 41 -23.40 3.82 10.09
C ASP A 41 -23.30 5.35 10.01
N THR A 42 -22.38 5.96 10.78
CA THR A 42 -22.13 7.41 10.74
C THR A 42 -20.68 7.77 10.49
N PRO A 43 -20.40 8.88 9.78
CA PRO A 43 -19.05 9.42 9.64
C PRO A 43 -18.34 9.67 10.97
N LEU A 44 -17.03 9.40 11.01
CA LEU A 44 -16.14 9.62 12.16
C LEU A 44 -14.91 10.43 11.75
N TRP A 45 -14.37 11.20 12.71
CA TRP A 45 -13.25 12.12 12.52
C TRP A 45 -12.40 12.21 13.79
N ASP A 46 -11.11 12.51 13.65
CA ASP A 46 -10.19 12.84 14.73
C ASP A 46 -10.17 11.75 15.83
N ILE A 47 -9.77 10.52 15.47
CA ILE A 47 -9.70 9.38 16.39
C ILE A 47 -8.25 8.86 16.47
N ASN A 48 -7.75 8.60 17.68
CA ASN A 48 -6.44 7.97 17.81
C ASN A 48 -6.53 6.48 17.45
N ASP A 49 -7.30 5.66 18.17
CA ASP A 49 -7.38 4.22 17.94
C ASP A 49 -8.83 3.79 17.64
N LEU A 50 -9.07 3.20 16.47
CA LEU A 50 -10.39 2.77 16.00
C LEU A 50 -10.42 1.31 15.56
N SER A 51 -11.30 0.52 16.16
CA SER A 51 -11.72 -0.79 15.64
C SER A 51 -13.20 -0.77 15.29
N ILE A 52 -13.53 -0.96 14.02
CA ILE A 52 -14.91 -0.74 13.55
C ILE A 52 -15.33 -1.72 12.46
N LEU A 53 -16.64 -2.00 12.44
CA LEU A 53 -17.35 -2.48 11.26
C LEU A 53 -18.29 -1.34 10.85
N SER A 54 -18.13 -0.79 9.66
CA SER A 54 -18.87 0.40 9.23
C SER A 54 -18.99 0.46 7.72
N ASP A 55 -20.09 1.03 7.22
CA ASP A 55 -20.25 1.41 5.81
C ASP A 55 -20.31 2.94 5.66
N THR A 56 -19.43 3.66 6.39
CA THR A 56 -19.29 5.12 6.29
C THR A 56 -17.84 5.58 6.14
N PRO A 57 -17.62 6.69 5.40
CA PRO A 57 -16.27 7.20 5.24
C PRO A 57 -15.69 7.73 6.56
N LEU A 58 -14.37 7.61 6.69
CA LEU A 58 -13.57 8.04 7.85
C LEU A 58 -12.44 8.96 7.38
N TRP A 59 -12.02 9.86 8.27
CA TRP A 59 -10.97 10.85 8.04
C TRP A 59 -10.16 11.06 9.32
N ASP A 60 -8.87 11.38 9.16
CA ASP A 60 -7.98 11.80 10.25
C ASP A 60 -7.97 10.80 11.41
N ILE A 61 -7.53 9.56 11.13
CA ILE A 61 -7.41 8.48 12.12
C ILE A 61 -5.95 8.06 12.25
N ASN A 62 -5.43 7.93 13.47
CA ASN A 62 -4.06 7.44 13.63
C ASN A 62 -4.02 5.92 13.38
N ASP A 63 -4.70 5.11 14.19
CA ASP A 63 -4.68 3.65 14.09
C ASP A 63 -6.08 3.10 13.77
N LEU A 64 -6.25 2.44 12.62
CA LEU A 64 -7.53 1.91 12.16
C LEU A 64 -7.46 0.41 11.84
N THR A 65 -8.32 -0.38 12.49
CA THR A 65 -8.62 -1.75 12.09
C THR A 65 -10.08 -1.87 11.68
N ILE A 66 -10.34 -2.17 10.41
CA ILE A 66 -11.70 -2.09 9.86
C ILE A 66 -12.03 -3.19 8.86
N LEU A 67 -13.31 -3.53 8.82
CA LEU A 67 -13.97 -4.21 7.71
C LEU A 67 -15.05 -3.24 7.19
N SER A 68 -14.99 -2.83 5.93
CA SER A 68 -15.86 -1.79 5.39
C SER A 68 -15.84 -1.72 3.87
N ASP A 69 -16.94 -1.27 3.26
CA ASP A 69 -17.03 -0.96 1.85
C ASP A 69 -17.17 0.56 1.58
N THR A 70 -16.41 1.40 2.28
CA THR A 70 -16.38 2.87 2.05
C THR A 70 -14.97 3.45 2.00
N PRO A 71 -14.76 4.58 1.26
CA PRO A 71 -13.44 5.18 1.13
C PRO A 71 -12.90 5.78 2.44
N PHE A 72 -11.58 5.78 2.57
CA PHE A 72 -10.81 6.38 3.68
C PHE A 72 -9.78 7.38 3.15
N TRP A 73 -9.48 8.38 3.98
CA TRP A 73 -8.52 9.44 3.70
C TRP A 73 -7.74 9.80 4.96
N ASP A 74 -6.48 10.16 4.80
CA ASP A 74 -5.62 10.70 5.87
C ASP A 74 -5.59 9.76 7.10
N ILE A 75 -5.08 8.54 6.90
CA ILE A 75 -4.91 7.54 7.96
C ILE A 75 -3.42 7.27 8.16
N ASP A 76 -2.95 7.26 9.41
CA ASP A 76 -1.55 6.91 9.69
C ASP A 76 -1.33 5.40 9.50
N ASP A 77 -1.95 4.55 10.32
CA ASP A 77 -1.81 3.09 10.29
C ASP A 77 -3.16 2.41 10.01
N LEU A 78 -3.28 1.71 8.88
CA LEU A 78 -4.51 1.05 8.45
C LEU A 78 -4.33 -0.46 8.26
N THR A 79 -5.13 -1.25 8.97
CA THR A 79 -5.36 -2.68 8.68
C THR A 79 -6.79 -2.89 8.22
N ILE A 80 -6.96 -3.36 6.99
CA ILE A 80 -8.28 -3.41 6.37
C ILE A 80 -8.53 -4.63 5.48
N LEU A 81 -9.78 -5.08 5.48
CA LEU A 81 -10.39 -5.87 4.42
C LEU A 81 -11.50 -5.02 3.80
N SER A 82 -11.36 -4.63 2.54
CA SER A 82 -12.31 -3.70 1.88
C SER A 82 -12.22 -3.83 0.37
N ASP A 83 -13.33 -3.57 -0.33
CA ASP A 83 -13.36 -3.39 -1.77
C ASP A 83 -13.61 -1.91 -2.14
N THR A 84 -12.90 -0.97 -1.51
CA THR A 84 -12.99 0.46 -1.85
C THR A 84 -11.66 1.18 -2.01
N PRO A 85 -11.61 2.27 -2.81
CA PRO A 85 -10.36 2.97 -3.06
C PRO A 85 -9.83 3.70 -1.81
N LEU A 86 -8.51 3.68 -1.62
CA LEU A 86 -7.79 4.30 -0.51
C LEU A 86 -6.77 5.32 -1.00
N TRP A 87 -6.63 6.40 -0.23
CA TRP A 87 -5.87 7.61 -0.59
C TRP A 87 -5.15 8.13 0.65
N ASP A 88 -3.92 8.60 0.48
CA ASP A 88 -3.15 9.31 1.51
C ASP A 88 -3.04 8.50 2.83
N ILE A 89 -2.40 7.33 2.77
CA ILE A 89 -2.18 6.46 3.93
C ILE A 89 -0.68 6.33 4.20
N ASN A 90 -0.24 6.44 5.46
CA ASN A 90 1.16 6.23 5.79
C ASN A 90 1.50 4.73 5.73
N ASP A 91 0.94 3.90 6.60
CA ASP A 91 1.22 2.47 6.68
C ASP A 91 -0.06 1.66 6.43
N LEU A 92 -0.09 0.84 5.38
CA LEU A 92 -1.25 0.08 4.95
C LEU A 92 -0.97 -1.43 4.89
N SER A 93 -1.78 -2.20 5.61
CA SER A 93 -1.88 -3.66 5.49
C SER A 93 -3.27 -4.05 5.02
N ILE A 94 -3.38 -4.57 3.80
CA ILE A 94 -4.68 -4.78 3.15
C ILE A 94 -4.78 -6.09 2.37
N LEU A 95 -5.99 -6.65 2.40
CA LEU A 95 -6.47 -7.63 1.43
C LEU A 95 -7.65 -6.97 0.70
N SER A 96 -7.53 -6.73 -0.60
CA SER A 96 -8.51 -5.93 -1.34
C SER A 96 -8.37 -6.10 -2.84
N ASP A 97 -9.47 -5.92 -3.58
CA ASP A 97 -9.48 -5.78 -5.02
C ASP A 97 -9.85 -4.34 -5.46
N THR A 98 -9.19 -3.31 -4.90
CA THR A 98 -9.36 -1.91 -5.34
C THR A 98 -8.08 -1.09 -5.56
N PRO A 99 -8.15 -0.13 -6.51
CA PRO A 99 -7.09 0.86 -6.70
C PRO A 99 -6.64 1.58 -5.44
N LEU A 100 -5.32 1.72 -5.27
CA LEU A 100 -4.68 2.48 -4.20
C LEU A 100 -3.78 3.57 -4.81
N TRP A 101 -3.73 4.72 -4.13
CA TRP A 101 -2.93 5.88 -4.52
C TRP A 101 -2.26 6.51 -3.30
N ASP A 102 -1.05 7.04 -3.50
CA ASP A 102 -0.33 7.87 -2.52
C ASP A 102 -0.19 7.17 -1.15
N ILE A 103 0.51 6.03 -1.13
CA ILE A 103 0.76 5.25 0.10
C ILE A 103 2.26 5.27 0.40
N ASN A 104 2.65 5.50 1.66
CA ASN A 104 4.07 5.42 2.02
C ASN A 104 4.51 3.94 2.10
N ASP A 105 4.00 3.17 3.03
CA ASP A 105 4.39 1.78 3.24
C ASP A 105 3.18 0.86 3.02
N LEU A 106 3.26 -0.05 2.06
CA LEU A 106 2.16 -0.94 1.67
C LEU A 106 2.56 -2.42 1.73
N THR A 107 1.81 -3.19 2.51
CA THR A 107 1.80 -4.66 2.44
C THR A 107 0.44 -5.15 1.96
N ILE A 108 0.41 -5.80 0.80
CA ILE A 108 -0.84 -6.15 0.15
C ILE A 108 -0.85 -7.52 -0.54
N LEU A 109 -2.02 -8.13 -0.51
CA LEU A 109 -2.43 -9.19 -1.43
C LEU A 109 -3.64 -8.67 -2.21
N SER A 110 -3.49 -8.46 -3.51
CA SER A 110 -4.52 -7.80 -4.34
C SER A 110 -4.35 -8.11 -5.81
N ASP A 111 -5.44 -8.11 -6.57
CA ASP A 111 -5.43 -8.12 -8.03
C ASP A 111 -5.89 -6.77 -8.61
N THR A 112 -5.34 -5.64 -8.13
CA THR A 112 -5.63 -4.30 -8.68
C THR A 112 -4.42 -3.40 -8.94
N PRO A 113 -4.55 -2.46 -9.90
CA PRO A 113 -3.55 -1.43 -10.16
C PRO A 113 -3.16 -0.61 -8.93
N LEU A 114 -1.85 -0.36 -8.77
CA LEU A 114 -1.28 0.52 -7.75
C LEU A 114 -0.44 1.63 -8.40
N TRP A 115 -0.45 2.81 -7.77
CA TRP A 115 0.27 3.99 -8.24
C TRP A 115 0.85 4.77 -7.07
N ASP A 116 2.02 5.38 -7.27
CA ASP A 116 2.63 6.34 -6.36
C ASP A 116 2.80 5.76 -4.94
N ILE A 117 3.60 4.69 -4.83
CA ILE A 117 3.88 4.02 -3.54
C ILE A 117 5.37 4.17 -3.21
N ASN A 118 5.70 4.52 -1.96
CA ASN A 118 7.12 4.58 -1.57
C ASN A 118 7.69 3.18 -1.38
N ASP A 119 7.21 2.42 -0.40
CA ASP A 119 7.71 1.08 -0.08
C ASP A 119 6.57 0.05 -0.24
N LEU A 120 6.73 -0.91 -1.15
CA LEU A 120 5.71 -1.90 -1.49
C LEU A 120 6.21 -3.33 -1.32
N THR A 121 5.51 -4.11 -0.50
CA THR A 121 5.62 -5.57 -0.45
C THR A 121 4.32 -6.20 -0.92
N ILE A 122 4.36 -6.93 -2.03
CA ILE A 122 3.14 -7.40 -2.69
C ILE A 122 3.26 -8.82 -3.26
N LEU A 123 2.15 -9.54 -3.17
CA LEU A 123 1.84 -10.70 -3.99
C LEU A 123 0.60 -10.35 -4.82
N SER A 124 0.74 -10.27 -6.14
CA SER A 124 -0.32 -9.74 -7.01
C SER A 124 -0.12 -10.11 -8.46
N ASP A 125 -1.21 -10.20 -9.22
CA ASP A 125 -1.18 -10.28 -10.68
C ASP A 125 -1.72 -9.01 -11.35
N THR A 126 -1.26 -7.81 -10.94
CA THR A 126 -1.60 -6.54 -11.61
C THR A 126 -0.47 -5.58 -11.90
N PRO A 127 -0.62 -4.76 -12.97
CA PRO A 127 0.27 -3.65 -13.29
C PRO A 127 0.57 -2.72 -12.12
N LEU A 128 1.85 -2.36 -11.96
CA LEU A 128 2.33 -1.37 -11.00
C LEU A 128 3.09 -0.26 -11.73
N TRP A 129 2.97 0.96 -11.21
CA TRP A 129 3.60 2.17 -11.75
C TRP A 129 4.11 3.06 -10.63
N ASP A 130 5.24 3.73 -10.87
CA ASP A 130 5.77 4.79 -10.01
C ASP A 130 5.95 4.33 -8.55
N ILE A 131 6.83 3.35 -8.34
CA ILE A 131 7.14 2.79 -7.01
C ILE A 131 8.60 3.09 -6.68
N ASN A 132 8.91 3.54 -5.47
CA ASN A 132 10.30 3.74 -5.07
C ASN A 132 10.96 2.39 -4.76
N ASP A 133 10.54 1.68 -3.71
CA ASP A 133 11.12 0.41 -3.29
C ASP A 133 10.07 -0.71 -3.40
N LEU A 134 10.31 -1.71 -4.26
CA LEU A 134 9.38 -2.79 -4.55
C LEU A 134 9.98 -4.17 -4.26
N THR A 135 9.32 -4.93 -3.40
CA THR A 135 9.52 -6.38 -3.24
C THR A 135 8.28 -7.13 -3.69
N ILE A 136 8.40 -7.93 -4.75
CA ILE A 136 7.25 -8.55 -5.40
C ILE A 136 7.46 -9.98 -5.86
N LEU A 137 6.40 -10.77 -5.73
CA LEU A 137 6.18 -12.01 -6.46
C LEU A 137 4.92 -11.81 -7.31
N SER A 138 5.06 -11.78 -8.63
CA SER A 138 3.97 -11.45 -9.56
C SER A 138 4.22 -12.02 -10.94
N ASP A 139 3.18 -12.20 -11.75
CA ASP A 139 3.30 -12.41 -13.20
C ASP A 139 2.70 -11.24 -13.99
N THR A 140 3.05 -9.98 -13.65
CA THR A 140 2.61 -8.79 -14.41
C THR A 140 3.68 -7.76 -14.78
N PRO A 141 3.46 -7.02 -15.89
CA PRO A 141 4.30 -5.89 -16.29
C PRO A 141 4.53 -4.83 -15.19
N LEU A 142 5.77 -4.36 -15.06
CA LEU A 142 6.15 -3.27 -14.15
C LEU A 142 6.85 -2.14 -14.90
N TRP A 143 6.60 -0.90 -14.46
CA TRP A 143 7.15 0.32 -15.05
C TRP A 143 7.57 1.31 -13.97
N ASP A 144 8.64 2.07 -14.26
CA ASP A 144 9.05 3.22 -13.47
C ASP A 144 9.26 2.88 -11.98
N ILE A 145 10.22 1.99 -11.70
CA ILE A 145 10.56 1.56 -10.33
C ILE A 145 11.98 2.00 -9.97
N TYR A 146 12.19 2.54 -8.78
CA TYR A 146 13.54 2.93 -8.36
C TYR A 146 14.36 1.70 -7.95
N ASP A 147 14.00 1.00 -6.89
CA ASP A 147 14.65 -0.23 -6.41
C ASP A 147 13.68 -1.42 -6.49
N LEU A 148 14.03 -2.46 -7.24
CA LEU A 148 13.19 -3.63 -7.46
C LEU A 148 13.88 -4.94 -7.04
N THR A 149 13.23 -5.69 -6.15
CA THR A 149 13.54 -7.10 -5.90
C THR A 149 12.37 -7.98 -6.33
N ILE A 150 12.59 -8.83 -7.32
CA ILE A 150 11.50 -9.58 -7.96
C ILE A 150 11.85 -11.03 -8.32
N LEU A 151 10.82 -11.87 -8.18
CA LEU A 151 10.71 -13.20 -8.77
C LEU A 151 9.45 -13.20 -9.65
N SER A 152 9.60 -13.19 -10.98
CA SER A 152 8.45 -12.96 -11.88
C SER A 152 8.73 -13.29 -13.34
N ASP A 153 7.81 -13.95 -14.05
CA ASP A 153 7.97 -14.22 -15.48
C ASP A 153 7.33 -13.15 -16.40
N THR A 154 7.36 -11.86 -16.01
CA THR A 154 6.97 -10.73 -16.88
C THR A 154 8.01 -9.68 -17.29
N PRO A 155 7.78 -9.03 -18.45
CA PRO A 155 8.50 -7.84 -18.91
C PRO A 155 8.65 -6.71 -17.88
N LEU A 156 9.84 -6.09 -17.84
CA LEU A 156 10.14 -4.92 -17.00
C LEU A 156 10.70 -3.75 -17.83
N TRP A 157 10.33 -2.53 -17.44
CA TRP A 157 10.77 -1.29 -18.08
C TRP A 157 11.14 -0.23 -17.06
N ASP A 158 12.17 0.58 -17.38
CA ASP A 158 12.51 1.81 -16.66
C ASP A 158 12.74 1.55 -15.15
N ILE A 159 13.78 0.77 -14.82
CA ILE A 159 14.12 0.41 -13.44
C ILE A 159 15.53 0.93 -13.08
N ASN A 160 15.74 1.51 -11.90
CA ASN A 160 17.06 2.07 -11.54
C ASN A 160 18.01 1.07 -10.88
N ASP A 161 17.56 0.28 -9.92
CA ASP A 161 18.33 -0.81 -9.32
C ASP A 161 17.46 -2.08 -9.33
N LEU A 162 17.96 -3.16 -9.94
CA LEU A 162 17.18 -4.39 -10.11
C LEU A 162 17.91 -5.59 -9.52
N THR A 163 17.21 -6.39 -8.71
CA THR A 163 17.62 -7.76 -8.36
C THR A 163 16.53 -8.72 -8.81
N ILE A 164 16.85 -9.56 -9.80
CA ILE A 164 15.85 -10.43 -10.44
C ILE A 164 16.32 -11.88 -10.59
N LEU A 165 15.35 -12.78 -10.41
CA LEU A 165 15.45 -14.19 -10.77
C LEU A 165 14.28 -14.55 -11.69
N SER A 166 14.41 -14.39 -13.02
CA SER A 166 13.35 -14.81 -13.95
C SER A 166 13.69 -14.74 -15.43
N ASP A 167 12.93 -15.44 -16.28
CA ASP A 167 13.20 -15.54 -17.72
C ASP A 167 12.45 -14.48 -18.57
N THR A 168 12.54 -13.20 -18.19
CA THR A 168 11.80 -12.09 -18.81
C THR A 168 12.64 -11.06 -19.58
N PRO A 169 12.12 -10.54 -20.70
CA PRO A 169 12.68 -9.37 -21.37
C PRO A 169 12.81 -8.13 -20.46
N LEU A 170 13.96 -7.44 -20.53
CA LEU A 170 14.24 -6.22 -19.74
C LEU A 170 14.65 -5.05 -20.64
N TRP A 171 14.09 -3.87 -20.38
CA TRP A 171 14.38 -2.63 -21.11
C TRP A 171 14.70 -1.49 -20.16
N ASP A 172 15.70 -0.67 -20.52
CA ASP A 172 15.99 0.60 -19.83
C ASP A 172 16.22 0.40 -18.32
N ILE A 173 17.21 -0.45 -17.98
CA ILE A 173 17.53 -0.78 -16.57
C ILE A 173 18.93 -0.26 -16.20
N ASN A 174 19.04 0.42 -15.06
CA ASN A 174 20.31 0.73 -14.43
C ASN A 174 20.66 -0.32 -13.35
N ASP A 175 21.95 -0.52 -13.14
CA ASP A 175 22.58 -1.38 -12.14
C ASP A 175 21.88 -2.76 -11.85
N PRO A 176 21.50 -3.58 -12.85
CA PRO A 176 20.79 -4.82 -12.58
C PRO A 176 21.71 -5.97 -12.16
N THR A 177 21.26 -6.76 -11.20
CA THR A 177 21.79 -8.07 -10.82
C THR A 177 20.84 -9.16 -11.28
N ILE A 178 21.24 -9.90 -12.33
CA ILE A 178 20.37 -10.83 -13.07
C ILE A 178 20.86 -12.27 -12.93
N LEU A 179 19.95 -13.18 -12.57
CA LEU A 179 20.19 -14.62 -12.48
C LEU A 179 19.32 -15.41 -13.48
N SER A 180 19.35 -15.11 -14.78
CA SER A 180 18.45 -15.75 -15.75
C SER A 180 18.83 -15.56 -17.23
N ASP A 181 18.23 -16.35 -18.13
CA ASP A 181 18.58 -16.39 -19.56
C ASP A 181 17.67 -15.46 -20.41
N THR A 182 17.73 -14.14 -20.15
CA THR A 182 16.80 -13.16 -20.72
C THR A 182 17.40 -12.21 -21.75
N PRO A 183 16.64 -11.79 -22.78
CA PRO A 183 17.11 -10.71 -23.66
C PRO A 183 17.10 -9.36 -22.94
N LEU A 184 18.20 -8.62 -23.10
CA LEU A 184 18.44 -7.34 -22.44
C LEU A 184 18.62 -6.22 -23.46
N TRP A 185 17.96 -5.09 -23.24
CA TRP A 185 18.05 -3.87 -24.05
C TRP A 185 18.33 -2.67 -23.17
N ASP A 186 19.24 -1.79 -23.60
CA ASP A 186 19.46 -0.47 -23.00
C ASP A 186 19.78 -0.58 -21.49
N ILE A 187 20.84 -1.32 -21.16
CA ILE A 187 21.21 -1.62 -19.77
C ILE A 187 22.53 -0.95 -19.37
N TYR A 188 22.59 -0.41 -18.16
CA TYR A 188 23.80 0.16 -17.55
C TYR A 188 24.23 -0.63 -16.30
N ASP A 189 25.53 -0.81 -16.09
CA ASP A 189 26.16 -1.54 -14.94
C ASP A 189 25.61 -2.93 -14.62
N LEU A 190 25.49 -3.77 -15.65
CA LEU A 190 24.97 -5.13 -15.54
C LEU A 190 25.89 -6.06 -14.73
N THR A 191 25.36 -6.72 -13.70
CA THR A 191 25.91 -7.93 -13.10
C THR A 191 25.11 -9.16 -13.51
N ILE A 192 25.71 -10.09 -14.26
CA ILE A 192 25.01 -11.25 -14.82
C ILE A 192 25.70 -12.59 -14.54
N LEU A 193 24.89 -13.64 -14.30
CA LEU A 193 25.35 -14.99 -14.00
C LEU A 193 25.06 -16.03 -15.12
N SER A 194 24.53 -15.59 -16.26
CA SER A 194 23.96 -16.37 -17.35
C SER A 194 24.47 -15.94 -18.74
N ASP A 195 24.18 -16.72 -19.78
CA ASP A 195 24.58 -16.47 -21.17
C ASP A 195 23.41 -15.85 -21.96
N THR A 196 23.23 -14.53 -21.87
CA THR A 196 22.09 -13.83 -22.49
C THR A 196 22.46 -13.02 -23.73
N PRO A 197 21.50 -12.81 -24.66
CA PRO A 197 21.67 -11.85 -25.74
C PRO A 197 21.59 -10.40 -25.20
N LEU A 198 22.62 -9.61 -25.52
CA LEU A 198 22.79 -8.23 -25.06
C LEU A 198 22.67 -7.23 -26.22
N TRP A 199 21.84 -6.20 -26.04
CA TRP A 199 21.74 -5.06 -26.94
C TRP A 199 21.87 -3.74 -26.18
N ASP A 200 22.77 -2.87 -26.65
CA ASP A 200 23.08 -1.58 -26.02
C ASP A 200 23.33 -1.68 -24.50
N VAL A 201 24.21 -2.61 -24.12
CA VAL A 201 24.57 -2.84 -22.71
C VAL A 201 25.96 -2.28 -22.41
N SER A 202 26.07 -1.51 -21.33
CA SER A 202 27.31 -0.91 -20.84
C SER A 202 27.72 -1.48 -19.48
N ASN A 203 29.04 -1.58 -19.25
CA ASN A 203 29.64 -1.98 -17.97
C ASN A 203 29.18 -3.36 -17.44
N VAL A 204 29.47 -4.44 -18.19
CA VAL A 204 29.09 -5.81 -17.80
C VAL A 204 30.12 -6.45 -16.86
N THR A 205 29.64 -6.91 -15.70
CA THR A 205 30.38 -7.69 -14.72
C THR A 205 29.86 -9.13 -14.69
N VAL A 206 30.75 -10.10 -14.93
CA VAL A 206 30.47 -11.53 -14.76
C VAL A 206 31.25 -12.05 -13.54
N PRO A 207 30.57 -12.47 -12.45
CA PRO A 207 31.25 -12.97 -11.26
C PRO A 207 32.13 -14.19 -11.56
N ARG A 208 33.34 -14.22 -10.98
CA ARG A 208 34.36 -15.27 -11.23
C ARG A 208 33.91 -16.71 -10.92
N HIS A 209 32.84 -16.89 -10.13
CA HIS A 209 32.29 -18.21 -9.80
C HIS A 209 31.42 -18.83 -10.90
N CYS A 210 30.98 -18.06 -11.90
CA CYS A 210 30.23 -18.57 -13.06
C CYS A 210 31.12 -19.06 -14.22
N LEU A 211 32.44 -18.82 -14.13
CA LEU A 211 33.41 -19.40 -15.07
C LEU A 211 33.65 -20.86 -14.68
N LEU A 212 32.81 -21.77 -15.16
CA LEU A 212 33.17 -23.19 -15.19
C LEU A 212 34.55 -23.32 -15.84
N PRO A 213 35.51 -24.05 -15.24
CA PRO A 213 36.79 -24.27 -15.87
C PRO A 213 36.53 -25.00 -17.19
N LYS A 214 36.85 -24.36 -18.31
CA LYS A 214 36.91 -25.04 -19.62
C LYS A 214 37.92 -26.18 -19.49
N LEU A 215 37.42 -27.42 -19.46
CA LEU A 215 38.22 -28.63 -19.66
C LEU A 215 38.63 -28.74 -21.13
#